data_AF-A0A961WW05-F1
#
_entry.id   AF-A0A961WW05-F1
#
_cell.length_a   1.000
_cell.length_b   1.000
_cell.length_c   1.000
_cell.angle_alpha   90.00
_cell.angle_beta   90.00
_cell.angle_gamma   90.00
#
_symmetry.space_group_name_H-M   'P 1'
#
loop_
_entity.id
_entity.type
_entity.pdbx_description
1 polymer ?
#
loop_
_entity_poly.entity_id
_entity_poly.type
_entity_poly.pdbx_seq_one_letter_code
_entity_poly.pdbx_strand_id
1 'polypeptide(L)'
;MPSKVSPSLRLAVPGDLDALVRIENLAFTSDRISRRSFRELLTRPTAAFVVHVSDDGRITGYAMLLLRRGTAMARLYSLAIDPDHAGKGIGALLLEGAEEETFNRKRLLLRLEVREDNERAIKLYRSKGYRPIGRYLDYYADHTPALRFEKTIRGSVPLTSPTPYYEQTTDFTCGPCCLMMALARFVPGYVLEPVNEIRLWREATTVFMMSGLGGCEPHGLAVAAVEAGLSAEILVSEKGTLFLNSVRDPEKRMVMELAQADFQDRSSRLRIPVAHRSFDLDDIRRAIAEAKVALVLLSGYQMFGKKVPHWVLAHGDDGTHVLIHDPWVEDEVGETIADAANLPVPYEQFDRMARFGSPPLRAAVILGPGKN
;
A
#
# COMPACT_ATOMS: atom_id res chain seq x y z
N MET A 1 16.90 -15.19 -17.16
CA MET A 1 16.73 -16.30 -18.11
C MET A 1 15.27 -16.35 -18.50
N PRO A 2 14.90 -16.56 -19.78
CA PRO A 2 13.50 -16.62 -20.16
C PRO A 2 12.84 -17.82 -19.48
N SER A 3 11.76 -17.57 -18.74
CA SER A 3 10.88 -18.56 -18.13
C SER A 3 10.36 -19.48 -19.23
N LYS A 4 10.62 -20.80 -19.13
CA LYS A 4 9.96 -21.80 -19.96
C LYS A 4 8.52 -21.90 -19.47
N VAL A 5 7.60 -21.13 -20.06
CA VAL A 5 6.17 -21.37 -19.89
C VAL A 5 5.92 -22.80 -20.32
N SER A 6 5.51 -23.65 -19.37
CA SER A 6 5.10 -25.01 -19.69
C SER A 6 3.92 -24.93 -20.66
N PRO A 7 3.88 -25.74 -21.74
CA PRO A 7 2.88 -25.63 -22.80
C PRO A 7 1.42 -25.82 -22.33
N SER A 8 1.23 -26.21 -21.07
CA SER A 8 -0.06 -26.40 -20.40
C SER A 8 -0.60 -25.17 -19.67
N LEU A 9 0.13 -24.04 -19.57
CA LEU A 9 -0.37 -22.83 -18.90
C LEU A 9 -0.80 -21.75 -19.89
N ARG A 10 -1.94 -21.10 -19.62
CA ARG A 10 -2.38 -19.90 -20.34
C ARG A 10 -3.22 -18.98 -19.47
N LEU A 11 -3.47 -17.76 -19.93
CA LEU A 11 -4.47 -16.89 -19.32
C LEU A 11 -5.89 -17.40 -19.62
N ALA A 12 -6.78 -17.28 -18.65
CA ALA A 12 -8.19 -17.59 -18.85
C ALA A 12 -8.87 -16.49 -19.68
N VAL A 13 -9.88 -16.91 -20.44
CA VAL A 13 -10.77 -16.05 -21.22
C VAL A 13 -12.20 -16.16 -20.67
N PRO A 14 -13.13 -15.23 -21.01
CA PRO A 14 -14.52 -15.30 -20.55
C PRO A 14 -15.22 -16.65 -20.84
N GLY A 15 -14.83 -17.33 -21.92
CA GLY A 15 -15.33 -18.66 -22.27
C GLY A 15 -14.95 -19.78 -21.29
N ASP A 16 -13.96 -19.58 -20.41
CA ASP A 16 -13.52 -20.57 -19.44
C ASP A 16 -14.37 -20.59 -18.16
N LEU A 17 -15.35 -19.69 -18.03
CA LEU A 17 -16.17 -19.50 -16.83
C LEU A 17 -16.76 -20.81 -16.28
N ASP A 18 -17.28 -21.67 -17.16
CA ASP A 18 -17.89 -22.94 -16.73
C ASP A 18 -16.87 -23.90 -16.13
N ALA A 19 -15.64 -23.92 -16.65
CA ALA A 19 -14.58 -24.75 -16.12
C ALA A 19 -14.09 -24.24 -14.76
N LEU A 20 -13.92 -22.93 -14.62
CA LEU A 20 -13.49 -22.30 -13.35
C LEU A 20 -14.51 -22.57 -12.23
N VAL A 21 -15.80 -22.35 -12.51
CA VAL A 21 -16.86 -22.60 -11.53
C VAL A 21 -16.96 -24.08 -11.16
N ARG A 22 -16.76 -24.99 -12.12
CA ARG A 22 -16.75 -26.43 -11.82
C ARG A 22 -15.59 -26.78 -10.87
N ILE A 23 -14.38 -26.34 -11.18
CA ILE A 23 -13.19 -26.61 -10.36
C ILE A 23 -13.37 -26.04 -8.95
N GLU A 24 -13.89 -24.81 -8.82
CA GLU A 24 -14.13 -24.18 -7.52
C GLU A 24 -15.06 -25.02 -6.64
N ASN A 25 -16.17 -25.51 -7.21
CA ASN A 25 -17.13 -26.31 -6.47
C ASN A 25 -16.60 -27.71 -6.09
N LEU A 26 -15.65 -28.25 -6.86
CA LEU A 26 -14.99 -29.52 -6.57
C LEU A 26 -13.87 -29.36 -5.52
N ALA A 27 -13.12 -28.26 -5.59
CA ALA A 27 -11.93 -28.04 -4.77
C ALA A 27 -12.24 -27.54 -3.36
N PHE A 28 -13.33 -26.78 -3.17
CA PHE A 28 -13.67 -26.16 -1.88
C PHE A 28 -15.05 -26.57 -1.40
N THR A 29 -15.22 -26.68 -0.09
CA THR A 29 -16.50 -26.98 0.58
C THR A 29 -17.18 -25.73 1.16
N SER A 30 -16.40 -24.71 1.52
CA SER A 30 -16.82 -23.38 2.00
C SER A 30 -16.08 -22.28 1.24
N ASP A 31 -16.39 -21.01 1.52
CA ASP A 31 -15.65 -19.83 1.02
C ASP A 31 -15.47 -19.75 -0.50
N ARG A 32 -16.45 -20.30 -1.23
CA ARG A 32 -16.40 -20.39 -2.70
C ARG A 32 -16.62 -19.04 -3.39
N ILE A 33 -15.89 -18.82 -4.47
CA ILE A 33 -16.13 -17.74 -5.41
C ILE A 33 -17.42 -18.04 -6.19
N SER A 34 -18.36 -17.11 -6.12
CA SER A 34 -19.61 -17.24 -6.87
C SER A 34 -19.39 -17.16 -8.38
N ARG A 35 -20.25 -17.82 -9.16
CA ARG A 35 -20.25 -17.69 -10.64
C ARG A 35 -20.36 -16.24 -11.11
N ARG A 36 -21.09 -15.39 -10.37
CA ARG A 36 -21.18 -13.95 -10.64
C ARG A 36 -19.83 -13.28 -10.45
N SER A 37 -19.16 -13.54 -9.33
CA SER A 37 -17.84 -13.00 -9.01
C SER A 37 -16.79 -13.41 -10.05
N PHE A 38 -16.76 -14.68 -10.47
CA PHE A 38 -15.87 -15.12 -11.55
C PHE A 38 -16.11 -14.35 -12.85
N ARG A 39 -17.38 -14.21 -13.27
CA ARG A 39 -17.73 -13.50 -14.51
C ARG A 39 -17.29 -12.04 -14.47
N GLU A 40 -17.52 -11.36 -13.35
CA GLU A 40 -17.08 -9.98 -13.16
C GLU A 40 -15.55 -9.89 -13.19
N LEU A 41 -14.85 -10.74 -12.44
CA LEU A 41 -13.39 -10.72 -12.33
C LEU A 41 -12.67 -11.08 -13.64
N LEU A 42 -13.21 -12.01 -14.45
CA LEU A 42 -12.62 -12.38 -15.75
C LEU A 42 -12.49 -11.21 -16.74
N THR A 43 -13.29 -10.16 -16.56
CA THR A 43 -13.29 -8.98 -17.42
C THR A 43 -12.61 -7.77 -16.79
N ARG A 44 -12.25 -7.85 -15.50
CA ARG A 44 -11.66 -6.71 -14.79
C ARG A 44 -10.16 -6.59 -15.09
N PRO A 45 -9.67 -5.39 -15.46
CA PRO A 45 -8.24 -5.17 -15.69
C PRO A 45 -7.39 -5.33 -14.42
N THR A 46 -8.02 -5.28 -13.25
CA THR A 46 -7.41 -5.50 -11.93
C THR A 46 -7.44 -6.97 -11.49
N ALA A 47 -7.72 -7.89 -12.39
CA ALA A 47 -7.70 -9.32 -12.10
C ALA A 47 -7.04 -10.09 -13.26
N ALA A 48 -6.50 -11.25 -12.95
CA ALA A 48 -5.96 -12.18 -13.92
C ALA A 48 -6.20 -13.63 -13.45
N PHE A 49 -6.31 -14.54 -14.40
CA PHE A 49 -6.49 -15.96 -14.14
C PHE A 49 -5.48 -16.71 -14.98
N VAL A 50 -4.64 -17.50 -14.32
CA VAL A 50 -3.76 -18.47 -14.97
C VAL A 50 -4.44 -19.82 -14.87
N VAL A 51 -4.61 -20.53 -15.98
CA VAL A 51 -5.23 -21.85 -16.02
C VAL A 51 -4.24 -22.89 -16.49
N HIS A 52 -4.37 -24.10 -15.93
CA HIS A 52 -3.68 -25.29 -16.41
C HIS A 52 -4.62 -26.09 -17.30
N VAL A 53 -4.13 -26.44 -18.49
CA VAL A 53 -4.81 -27.20 -19.54
C VAL A 53 -4.11 -28.55 -19.68
N SER A 54 -4.84 -29.65 -19.50
CA SER A 54 -4.33 -31.00 -19.73
C SER A 54 -4.17 -31.31 -21.23
N ASP A 55 -3.49 -32.41 -21.56
CA ASP A 55 -3.23 -32.83 -22.94
C ASP A 55 -4.50 -33.05 -23.78
N ASP A 56 -5.62 -33.37 -23.12
CA ASP A 56 -6.94 -33.51 -23.75
C ASP A 56 -7.71 -32.18 -23.89
N GLY A 57 -7.06 -31.05 -23.61
CA GLY A 57 -7.61 -29.70 -23.74
C GLY A 57 -8.50 -29.24 -22.58
N ARG A 58 -8.62 -30.03 -21.50
CA ARG A 58 -9.47 -29.66 -20.35
C ARG A 58 -8.73 -28.74 -19.38
N ILE A 59 -9.42 -27.73 -18.87
CA ILE A 59 -8.92 -26.96 -17.74
C ILE A 59 -9.05 -27.81 -16.48
N THR A 60 -7.92 -28.01 -15.79
CA THR A 60 -7.78 -28.89 -14.62
C THR A 60 -7.30 -28.15 -13.37
N GLY A 61 -7.05 -26.85 -13.46
CA GLY A 61 -6.80 -26.00 -12.32
C GLY A 61 -6.65 -24.53 -12.71
N TYR A 62 -6.71 -23.65 -11.73
CA TYR A 62 -6.50 -22.22 -11.93
C TYR A 62 -5.81 -21.55 -10.73
N ALA A 63 -5.14 -20.44 -11.01
CA ALA A 63 -4.67 -19.46 -10.04
C ALA A 63 -5.30 -18.10 -10.38
N MET A 64 -5.96 -17.47 -9.41
CA MET A 64 -6.58 -16.16 -9.57
C MET A 64 -5.77 -15.10 -8.84
N LEU A 65 -5.41 -14.05 -9.58
CA LEU A 65 -4.71 -12.89 -9.10
C LEU A 65 -5.65 -11.69 -9.01
N LEU A 66 -5.58 -10.95 -7.91
CA LEU A 66 -6.13 -9.60 -7.78
C LEU A 66 -4.99 -8.59 -7.73
N LEU A 67 -5.06 -7.58 -8.58
CA LEU A 67 -4.04 -6.54 -8.71
C LEU A 67 -4.49 -5.29 -7.96
N ARG A 68 -3.80 -4.91 -6.89
CA ARG A 68 -4.15 -3.72 -6.11
C ARG A 68 -3.93 -2.48 -6.98
N ARG A 69 -4.91 -1.59 -7.04
CA ARG A 69 -4.79 -0.37 -7.86
C ARG A 69 -3.75 0.55 -7.24
N GLY A 70 -2.95 1.21 -8.07
CA GLY A 70 -2.00 2.23 -7.63
C GLY A 70 -0.72 1.74 -6.94
N THR A 71 -0.58 0.43 -6.66
CA THR A 71 0.63 -0.16 -6.04
C THR A 71 1.26 -1.21 -6.95
N ALA A 72 2.45 -1.73 -6.63
CA ALA A 72 3.01 -2.90 -7.31
C ALA A 72 2.70 -4.22 -6.58
N MET A 73 1.56 -4.30 -5.86
CA MET A 73 1.13 -5.51 -5.14
C MET A 73 0.07 -6.30 -5.91
N ALA A 74 0.23 -7.63 -5.90
CA ALA A 74 -0.78 -8.60 -6.30
C ALA A 74 -1.09 -9.56 -5.16
N ARG A 75 -2.31 -10.09 -5.17
CA ARG A 75 -2.79 -11.10 -4.25
C ARG A 75 -3.18 -12.35 -5.03
N LEU A 76 -2.58 -13.49 -4.69
CA LEU A 76 -3.06 -14.80 -5.09
C LEU A 76 -4.30 -15.10 -4.24
N TYR A 77 -5.47 -14.79 -4.80
CA TYR A 77 -6.73 -14.84 -4.08
C TYR A 77 -7.29 -16.25 -3.98
N SER A 78 -7.10 -17.06 -5.02
CA SER A 78 -7.53 -18.47 -5.02
C SER A 78 -6.60 -19.29 -5.91
N LEU A 79 -6.28 -20.50 -5.46
CA LEU A 79 -5.50 -21.49 -6.19
C LEU A 79 -6.22 -22.82 -6.04
N ALA A 80 -6.80 -23.31 -7.13
CA ALA A 80 -7.66 -24.48 -7.12
C ALA A 80 -7.21 -25.48 -8.18
N ILE A 81 -7.32 -26.76 -7.86
CA ILE A 81 -6.98 -27.85 -8.77
C ILE A 81 -8.16 -28.83 -8.72
N ASP A 82 -8.55 -29.34 -9.88
CA ASP A 82 -9.47 -30.46 -9.99
C ASP A 82 -8.93 -31.63 -9.14
N PRO A 83 -9.70 -32.17 -8.18
CA PRO A 83 -9.24 -33.24 -7.29
C PRO A 83 -8.69 -34.47 -8.02
N ASP A 84 -9.24 -34.83 -9.19
CA ASP A 84 -8.79 -35.98 -10.01
C ASP A 84 -7.41 -35.73 -10.67
N HIS A 85 -6.94 -34.49 -10.60
CA HIS A 85 -5.67 -34.03 -11.15
C HIS A 85 -4.71 -33.52 -10.07
N ALA A 86 -5.11 -33.57 -8.79
CA ALA A 86 -4.27 -33.19 -7.67
C ALA A 86 -3.06 -34.13 -7.51
N GLY A 87 -2.00 -33.65 -6.84
CA GLY A 87 -0.79 -34.44 -6.59
C GLY A 87 0.17 -34.59 -7.78
N LYS A 88 -0.20 -34.10 -8.96
CA LYS A 88 0.62 -34.17 -10.20
C LYS A 88 1.52 -32.95 -10.42
N GLY A 89 1.82 -32.18 -9.38
CA GLY A 89 2.63 -30.95 -9.48
C GLY A 89 1.91 -29.72 -10.06
N ILE A 90 0.65 -29.84 -10.47
CA ILE A 90 -0.13 -28.74 -11.10
C ILE A 90 -0.19 -27.48 -10.22
N GLY A 91 -0.32 -27.63 -8.91
CA GLY A 91 -0.34 -26.47 -7.99
C GLY A 91 0.95 -25.66 -8.01
N ALA A 92 2.10 -26.31 -8.16
CA ALA A 92 3.38 -25.63 -8.29
C ALA A 92 3.49 -24.91 -9.64
N LEU A 93 3.02 -25.54 -10.73
CA LEU A 93 2.98 -24.93 -12.07
C LEU A 93 2.07 -23.70 -12.11
N LEU A 94 0.87 -23.79 -11.55
CA LEU A 94 -0.07 -22.68 -11.46
C LEU A 94 0.48 -21.52 -10.62
N LEU A 95 1.16 -21.84 -9.50
CA LEU A 95 1.83 -20.84 -8.68
C LEU A 95 2.95 -20.13 -9.45
N GLU A 96 3.79 -20.86 -10.18
CA GLU A 96 4.82 -20.29 -11.07
C GLU A 96 4.21 -19.40 -12.16
N GLY A 97 3.14 -19.86 -12.81
CA GLY A 97 2.42 -19.05 -13.80
C GLY A 97 1.80 -17.79 -13.18
N ALA A 98 1.31 -17.86 -11.94
CA ALA A 98 0.81 -16.71 -11.21
C ALA A 98 1.93 -15.73 -10.84
N GLU A 99 3.11 -16.22 -10.45
CA GLU A 99 4.30 -15.39 -10.23
C GLU A 99 4.74 -14.68 -11.53
N GLU A 100 4.76 -15.41 -12.66
CA GLU A 100 5.10 -14.85 -13.96
C GLU A 100 4.07 -13.81 -14.44
N GLU A 101 2.77 -14.09 -14.32
CA GLU A 101 1.73 -13.11 -14.64
C GLU A 101 1.82 -11.88 -13.71
N THR A 102 2.14 -12.08 -12.44
CA THR A 102 2.40 -10.97 -11.49
C THR A 102 3.55 -10.11 -11.99
N PHE A 103 4.65 -10.73 -12.43
CA PHE A 103 5.79 -10.03 -13.03
C PHE A 103 5.40 -9.27 -14.31
N ASN A 104 4.68 -9.92 -15.23
CA ASN A 104 4.24 -9.34 -16.50
C ASN A 104 3.30 -8.14 -16.28
N ARG A 105 2.51 -8.18 -15.21
CA ARG A 105 1.65 -7.07 -14.76
C ARG A 105 2.41 -5.97 -14.00
N LYS A 106 3.75 -6.00 -14.02
CA LYS A 106 4.67 -5.07 -13.36
C LYS A 106 4.40 -4.97 -11.85
N ARG A 107 4.12 -6.11 -11.22
CA ARG A 107 3.96 -6.21 -9.78
C ARG A 107 5.20 -6.85 -9.16
N LEU A 108 5.55 -6.39 -7.98
CA LEU A 108 6.75 -6.78 -7.25
C LEU A 108 6.45 -7.70 -6.08
N LEU A 109 5.24 -7.65 -5.52
CA LEU A 109 4.87 -8.46 -4.37
C LEU A 109 3.68 -9.34 -4.73
N LEU A 110 3.79 -10.63 -4.42
CA LEU A 110 2.68 -11.56 -4.47
C LEU A 110 2.39 -12.05 -3.05
N ARG A 111 1.17 -11.79 -2.59
CA ARG A 111 0.69 -12.22 -1.27
C ARG A 111 -0.39 -13.25 -1.35
N LEU A 112 -0.52 -14.02 -0.28
CA LEU A 112 -1.55 -15.02 -0.16
C LEU A 112 -1.90 -15.28 1.30
N GLU A 113 -3.11 -15.78 1.47
CA GLU A 113 -3.65 -16.32 2.70
C GLU A 113 -3.83 -17.84 2.53
N VAL A 114 -3.46 -18.59 3.56
CA VAL A 114 -3.62 -20.04 3.58
C VAL A 114 -4.13 -20.46 4.95
N ARG A 115 -5.10 -21.40 4.97
CA ARG A 115 -5.59 -22.00 6.21
C ARG A 115 -4.41 -22.56 7.01
N GLU A 116 -4.39 -22.32 8.32
CA GLU A 116 -3.31 -22.76 9.21
C GLU A 116 -3.16 -24.30 9.23
N ASP A 117 -4.25 -25.02 8.97
CA ASP A 117 -4.31 -26.49 8.88
C ASP A 117 -3.90 -27.06 7.50
N ASN A 118 -3.66 -26.24 6.47
CA ASN A 118 -3.34 -26.70 5.12
C ASN A 118 -1.83 -26.89 4.93
N GLU A 119 -1.28 -27.91 5.60
CA GLU A 119 0.16 -28.20 5.58
C GLU A 119 0.74 -28.36 4.16
N ARG A 120 -0.04 -28.95 3.25
CA ARG A 120 0.40 -29.19 1.86
C ARG A 120 0.67 -27.87 1.14
N ALA A 121 -0.26 -26.92 1.21
CA ALA A 121 -0.09 -25.61 0.61
C ALA A 121 1.00 -24.79 1.30
N ILE A 122 1.07 -24.84 2.64
CA ILE A 122 2.12 -24.16 3.42
C ILE A 122 3.52 -24.65 3.00
N LYS A 123 3.72 -25.97 2.86
CA LYS A 123 4.99 -26.56 2.38
C LYS A 123 5.33 -26.10 0.96
N LEU A 124 4.34 -26.07 0.06
CA LEU A 124 4.51 -25.55 -1.29
C LEU A 124 4.99 -24.09 -1.28
N TYR A 125 4.28 -23.20 -0.59
CA TYR A 125 4.62 -21.78 -0.55
C TYR A 125 6.02 -21.53 0.03
N ARG A 126 6.36 -22.18 1.15
CA ARG A 126 7.71 -22.11 1.73
C ARG A 126 8.79 -22.59 0.75
N SER A 127 8.55 -23.71 0.07
CA SER A 127 9.50 -24.25 -0.92
C SER A 127 9.71 -23.32 -2.13
N LYS A 128 8.73 -22.48 -2.45
CA LYS A 128 8.80 -21.47 -3.52
C LYS A 128 9.34 -20.12 -3.04
N GLY A 129 9.82 -20.02 -1.80
CA GLY A 129 10.46 -18.82 -1.27
C GLY A 129 9.50 -17.77 -0.72
N TYR A 130 8.24 -18.15 -0.44
CA TYR A 130 7.34 -17.27 0.29
C TYR A 130 7.72 -17.23 1.78
N ARG A 131 7.76 -16.02 2.34
CA ARG A 131 8.02 -15.77 3.76
C ARG A 131 6.71 -15.50 4.51
N PRO A 132 6.57 -15.99 5.77
CA PRO A 132 5.43 -15.62 6.60
C PRO A 132 5.51 -14.14 6.98
N ILE A 133 4.38 -13.45 6.95
CA ILE A 133 4.26 -12.01 7.28
C ILE A 133 3.23 -11.71 8.38
N GLY A 134 2.48 -12.72 8.82
CA GLY A 134 1.49 -12.57 9.89
C GLY A 134 0.41 -13.63 9.84
N ARG A 135 -0.66 -13.39 10.58
CA ARG A 135 -1.86 -14.24 10.60
C ARG A 135 -3.12 -13.39 10.80
N TYR A 136 -4.22 -13.81 10.18
CA TYR A 136 -5.55 -13.34 10.52
C TYR A 136 -6.21 -14.33 11.47
N LEU A 137 -6.80 -13.82 12.54
CA LEU A 137 -7.74 -14.59 13.36
C LEU A 137 -9.10 -14.56 12.68
N ASP A 138 -9.89 -15.62 12.84
CA ASP A 138 -11.28 -15.65 12.39
C ASP A 138 -11.47 -15.25 10.91
N TYR A 139 -10.66 -15.85 10.02
CA TYR A 139 -10.58 -15.43 8.63
C TYR A 139 -11.51 -16.22 7.69
N TYR A 140 -11.57 -17.55 7.87
CA TYR A 140 -12.43 -18.42 7.06
C TYR A 140 -13.82 -18.52 7.68
N ALA A 141 -14.83 -18.94 6.90
CA ALA A 141 -16.22 -19.05 7.39
C ALA A 141 -16.40 -19.96 8.63
N ASP A 142 -15.47 -20.86 8.87
CA ASP A 142 -15.44 -21.73 10.05
C ASP A 142 -14.56 -21.20 11.19
N HIS A 143 -14.26 -19.90 11.17
CA HIS A 143 -13.42 -19.19 12.13
C HIS A 143 -11.95 -19.63 12.17
N THR A 144 -11.51 -20.45 11.20
CA THR A 144 -10.12 -20.91 11.13
C THR A 144 -9.18 -19.74 10.84
N PRO A 145 -8.03 -19.64 11.52
CA PRO A 145 -7.02 -18.63 11.20
C PRO A 145 -6.42 -18.81 9.80
N ALA A 146 -6.06 -17.70 9.18
CA ALA A 146 -5.25 -17.70 7.95
C ALA A 146 -3.82 -17.28 8.26
N LEU A 147 -2.86 -18.11 7.88
CA LEU A 147 -1.46 -17.70 7.79
C LEU A 147 -1.25 -16.86 6.54
N ARG A 148 -0.44 -15.81 6.67
CA ARG A 148 -0.17 -14.87 5.59
C ARG A 148 1.26 -15.00 5.10
N PHE A 149 1.41 -15.07 3.80
CA PHE A 149 2.69 -15.25 3.13
C PHE A 149 2.89 -14.21 2.02
N GLU A 150 4.14 -13.85 1.81
CA GLU A 150 4.56 -12.91 0.76
C GLU A 150 5.79 -13.44 0.03
N LYS A 151 5.87 -13.16 -1.26
CA LYS A 151 7.09 -13.29 -2.06
C LYS A 151 7.32 -12.05 -2.90
N THR A 152 8.57 -11.60 -2.96
CA THR A 152 9.01 -10.61 -3.94
C THR A 152 9.23 -11.30 -5.29
N ILE A 153 8.52 -10.84 -6.31
CA ILE A 153 8.50 -11.39 -7.67
C ILE A 153 9.68 -10.87 -8.52
N ARG A 154 10.38 -9.83 -8.03
CA ARG A 154 11.59 -9.29 -8.66
C ARG A 154 12.71 -9.16 -7.63
N GLY A 155 13.82 -9.84 -7.88
CA GLY A 155 14.94 -9.90 -6.93
C GLY A 155 14.65 -10.85 -5.77
N SER A 156 15.70 -11.54 -5.31
CA SER A 156 15.63 -12.54 -4.24
C SER A 156 15.83 -11.97 -2.83
N VAL A 157 15.98 -10.65 -2.70
CA VAL A 157 16.29 -9.99 -1.44
C VAL A 157 15.06 -9.20 -0.98
N PRO A 158 14.46 -9.54 0.17
CA PRO A 158 13.44 -8.72 0.80
C PRO A 158 13.98 -7.30 1.01
N LEU A 159 13.24 -6.28 0.57
CA LEU A 159 13.59 -4.90 0.88
C LEU A 159 13.35 -4.67 2.36
N THR A 160 14.42 -4.74 3.15
CA THR A 160 14.40 -4.38 4.56
C THR A 160 14.55 -2.88 4.67
N SER A 161 13.46 -2.18 4.96
CA SER A 161 13.53 -0.79 5.41
C SER A 161 13.77 -0.74 6.92
N PRO A 162 14.70 0.10 7.41
CA PRO A 162 14.83 0.36 8.84
C PRO A 162 13.66 1.20 9.38
N THR A 163 12.78 1.74 8.53
CA THR A 163 11.61 2.49 8.98
C THR A 163 10.56 1.54 9.55
N PRO A 164 10.21 1.64 10.84
CA PRO A 164 9.13 0.86 11.40
C PRO A 164 7.79 1.32 10.80
N TYR A 165 6.82 0.40 10.82
CA TYR A 165 5.48 0.68 10.34
C TYR A 165 4.50 0.87 11.50
N TYR A 166 3.54 1.78 11.33
CA TYR A 166 2.42 1.99 12.23
C TYR A 166 1.14 2.27 11.43
N GLU A 167 0.09 1.50 11.73
CA GLU A 167 -1.26 1.69 11.19
C GLU A 167 -2.00 2.74 12.03
N GLN A 168 -2.61 3.72 11.37
CA GLN A 168 -3.38 4.75 12.05
C GLN A 168 -4.62 4.15 12.73
N THR A 169 -4.98 4.68 13.90
CA THR A 169 -6.15 4.22 14.66
C THR A 169 -7.39 5.08 14.43
N THR A 170 -7.28 6.14 13.62
CA THR A 170 -8.39 7.06 13.32
C THR A 170 -8.39 7.49 11.87
N ASP A 171 -9.53 7.97 11.36
CA ASP A 171 -9.69 8.37 9.96
C ASP A 171 -9.02 9.70 9.57
N PHE A 172 -8.29 10.36 10.48
CA PHE A 172 -7.81 11.74 10.29
C PHE A 172 -6.34 11.96 10.70
N THR A 173 -5.60 10.89 10.97
CA THR A 173 -4.24 10.93 11.53
C THR A 173 -3.14 10.47 10.57
N CYS A 174 -3.40 10.37 9.26
CA CYS A 174 -2.42 9.88 8.29
C CYS A 174 -1.09 10.67 8.31
N GLY A 175 -1.14 12.00 8.32
CA GLY A 175 0.05 12.86 8.44
C GLY A 175 0.84 12.61 9.74
N PRO A 176 0.20 12.72 10.92
CA PRO A 176 0.79 12.40 12.21
C PRO A 176 1.39 10.99 12.29
N CYS A 177 0.72 9.96 11.77
CA CYS A 177 1.24 8.60 11.75
C CYS A 177 2.48 8.46 10.86
N CYS A 178 2.50 9.12 9.69
CA CYS A 178 3.71 9.18 8.86
C CYS A 178 4.88 9.86 9.60
N LEU A 179 4.61 10.96 10.30
CA LEU A 179 5.60 11.63 11.14
C LEU A 179 6.08 10.72 12.28
N MET A 180 5.16 9.99 12.92
CA MET A 180 5.45 9.07 14.00
C MET A 180 6.38 7.94 13.56
N MET A 181 6.15 7.35 12.39
CA MET A 181 7.04 6.35 11.78
C MET A 181 8.43 6.93 11.46
N ALA A 182 8.52 8.20 11.04
CA ALA A 182 9.80 8.89 10.83
C ALA A 182 10.53 9.15 12.16
N LEU A 183 9.82 9.54 13.21
CA LEU A 183 10.37 9.74 14.56
C LEU A 183 10.90 8.43 15.13
N ALA A 184 10.14 7.34 15.04
CA ALA A 184 10.59 6.01 15.46
C ALA A 184 11.82 5.50 14.69
N ARG A 185 12.07 5.99 13.47
CA ARG A 185 13.29 5.69 12.73
C ARG A 185 14.51 6.45 13.23
N PHE A 186 14.36 7.72 13.59
CA PHE A 186 15.52 8.62 13.81
C PHE A 186 15.71 9.07 15.27
N VAL A 187 14.68 8.99 16.12
CA VAL A 187 14.72 9.41 17.52
C VAL A 187 14.79 8.15 18.41
N PRO A 188 15.94 7.87 19.05
CA PRO A 188 16.09 6.70 19.90
C PRO A 188 15.05 6.64 21.02
N GLY A 189 14.42 5.48 21.19
CA GLY A 189 13.43 5.26 22.25
C GLY A 189 12.03 5.84 21.97
N TYR A 190 11.79 6.41 20.80
CA TYR A 190 10.45 6.86 20.42
C TYR A 190 9.49 5.67 20.30
N VAL A 191 8.33 5.76 20.95
CA VAL A 191 7.35 4.67 21.06
C VAL A 191 6.19 4.89 20.09
N LEU A 192 5.91 3.88 19.26
CA LEU A 192 4.74 3.84 18.37
C LEU A 192 3.51 3.35 19.15
N GLU A 193 2.64 4.27 19.55
CA GLU A 193 1.42 3.95 20.30
C GLU A 193 0.29 4.96 20.01
N PRO A 194 -0.99 4.57 20.21
CA PRO A 194 -2.13 5.42 19.89
C PRO A 194 -2.13 6.78 20.62
N VAL A 195 -1.56 6.86 21.82
CA VAL A 195 -1.47 8.12 22.56
C VAL A 195 -0.53 9.11 21.85
N ASN A 196 0.57 8.64 21.26
CA ASN A 196 1.51 9.47 20.52
C ASN A 196 0.97 9.89 19.16
N GLU A 197 0.17 9.03 18.50
CA GLU A 197 -0.59 9.38 17.30
C GLU A 197 -1.49 10.60 17.55
N ILE A 198 -2.31 10.57 18.61
CA ILE A 198 -3.21 11.67 18.96
C ILE A 198 -2.44 12.91 19.43
N ARG A 199 -1.31 12.74 20.13
CA ARG A 199 -0.45 13.85 20.55
C ARG A 199 0.11 14.61 19.35
N LEU A 200 0.75 13.91 18.42
CA LEU A 200 1.31 14.51 17.21
C LEU A 200 0.21 15.16 16.35
N TRP A 201 -0.97 14.56 16.30
CA TRP A 201 -2.11 15.17 15.63
C TRP A 201 -2.48 16.52 16.25
N ARG A 202 -2.57 16.63 17.58
CA ARG A 202 -2.84 17.91 18.25
C ARG A 202 -1.77 18.97 17.98
N GLU A 203 -0.53 18.54 17.75
CA GLU A 203 0.62 19.41 17.53
C GLU A 203 0.76 19.86 16.06
N ALA A 204 0.29 19.06 15.10
CA ALA A 204 0.47 19.32 13.67
C ALA A 204 -0.83 19.67 12.91
N THR A 205 -2.01 19.49 13.54
CA THR A 205 -3.29 19.62 12.84
C THR A 205 -3.65 21.07 12.54
N THR A 206 -4.21 21.28 11.36
CA THR A 206 -4.69 22.57 10.88
C THR A 206 -6.17 22.82 11.22
N VAL A 207 -6.80 21.91 11.98
CA VAL A 207 -8.12 21.94 12.67
C VAL A 207 -9.00 20.74 12.32
N PHE A 208 -9.76 20.25 13.31
CA PHE A 208 -10.77 19.20 13.19
C PHE A 208 -12.15 19.81 12.90
N MET A 209 -12.79 19.43 11.80
CA MET A 209 -14.20 19.76 11.56
C MET A 209 -15.06 18.51 11.69
N MET A 210 -16.18 18.61 12.43
CA MET A 210 -17.23 17.57 12.51
C MET A 210 -17.77 17.13 11.12
N SER A 211 -17.54 17.96 10.10
CA SER A 211 -17.70 17.65 8.67
C SER A 211 -16.76 18.53 7.83
N GLY A 212 -15.96 17.92 6.95
CA GLY A 212 -15.00 18.61 6.07
C GLY A 212 -13.56 18.10 6.23
N LEU A 213 -12.65 18.64 5.43
CA LEU A 213 -11.22 18.28 5.46
C LEU A 213 -10.56 18.86 6.72
N GLY A 214 -10.44 18.05 7.76
CA GLY A 214 -9.46 18.26 8.84
C GLY A 214 -8.20 17.48 8.50
N GLY A 215 -7.06 18.15 8.44
CA GLY A 215 -5.81 17.54 8.01
C GLY A 215 -4.61 18.36 8.45
N CYS A 216 -3.42 17.77 8.35
CA CYS A 216 -2.18 18.48 8.62
C CYS A 216 -1.64 19.07 7.31
N GLU A 217 -1.29 20.35 7.36
CA GLU A 217 -0.54 21.01 6.30
C GLU A 217 0.98 20.83 6.46
N PRO A 218 1.78 21.04 5.40
CA PRO A 218 3.21 20.76 5.42
C PRO A 218 3.98 21.51 6.53
N HIS A 219 3.62 22.77 6.84
CA HIS A 219 4.28 23.50 7.92
C HIS A 219 3.98 22.91 9.29
N GLY A 220 2.73 22.51 9.56
CA GLY A 220 2.35 21.87 10.82
C GLY A 220 3.13 20.58 11.07
N LEU A 221 3.24 19.72 10.04
CA LEU A 221 4.05 18.50 10.12
C LEU A 221 5.55 18.79 10.32
N ALA A 222 6.10 19.76 9.60
CA ALA A 222 7.52 20.10 9.71
C ALA A 222 7.88 20.73 11.06
N VAL A 223 7.02 21.60 11.60
CA VAL A 223 7.20 22.20 12.93
C VAL A 223 7.17 21.13 14.01
N ALA A 224 6.16 20.28 14.01
CA ALA A 224 6.07 19.16 14.96
C ALA A 224 7.28 18.22 14.84
N ALA A 225 7.76 17.95 13.63
CA ALA A 225 8.95 17.15 13.41
C ALA A 225 10.22 17.75 14.05
N VAL A 226 10.45 19.05 13.86
CA VAL A 226 11.63 19.73 14.40
C VAL A 226 11.57 19.82 15.93
N GLU A 227 10.40 20.12 16.49
CA GLU A 227 10.21 20.16 17.94
C GLU A 227 10.38 18.78 18.60
N ALA A 228 10.05 17.71 17.87
CA ALA A 228 10.26 16.33 18.30
C ALA A 228 11.68 15.80 18.01
N GLY A 229 12.61 16.64 17.52
CA GLY A 229 14.03 16.32 17.38
C GLY A 229 14.50 15.87 16.00
N LEU A 230 13.71 16.08 14.94
CA LEU A 230 14.12 15.82 13.56
C LEU A 230 14.66 17.07 12.86
N SER A 231 15.33 16.86 11.73
CA SER A 231 15.48 17.92 10.72
C SER A 231 14.31 17.86 9.75
N ALA A 232 13.88 19.02 9.23
CA ALA A 232 12.80 19.11 8.26
C ALA A 232 13.11 20.12 7.14
N GLU A 233 12.64 19.83 5.94
CA GLU A 233 12.57 20.74 4.78
C GLU A 233 11.21 20.59 4.11
N ILE A 234 10.60 21.71 3.70
CA ILE A 234 9.28 21.75 3.06
C ILE A 234 9.44 22.03 1.56
N LEU A 235 8.83 21.18 0.73
CA LEU A 235 8.66 21.41 -0.70
C LEU A 235 7.16 21.56 -0.98
N VAL A 236 6.70 22.74 -1.43
CA VAL A 236 5.27 23.00 -1.65
C VAL A 236 5.04 23.85 -2.90
N SER A 237 4.13 23.44 -3.78
CA SER A 237 3.91 24.10 -5.06
C SER A 237 3.14 25.44 -4.98
N GLU A 238 2.39 25.64 -3.91
CA GLU A 238 1.52 26.81 -3.71
C GLU A 238 2.06 27.69 -2.58
N LYS A 239 1.64 28.97 -2.59
CA LYS A 239 1.89 29.92 -1.49
C LYS A 239 0.58 30.21 -0.74
N GLY A 240 0.70 30.57 0.53
CA GLY A 240 -0.44 30.95 1.37
C GLY A 240 -1.15 29.73 1.98
N THR A 241 -2.39 29.94 2.40
CA THR A 241 -3.17 28.96 3.18
C THR A 241 -3.72 27.83 2.30
N LEU A 242 -3.38 26.59 2.64
CA LEU A 242 -3.76 25.38 1.92
C LEU A 242 -5.14 24.85 2.36
N PHE A 243 -5.72 24.00 1.53
CA PHE A 243 -6.96 23.23 1.81
C PHE A 243 -8.24 24.05 2.06
N LEU A 244 -8.24 25.37 1.79
CA LEU A 244 -9.41 26.22 2.00
C LEU A 244 -10.52 26.06 0.95
N ASN A 245 -10.20 25.58 -0.26
CA ASN A 245 -11.14 25.60 -1.38
C ASN A 245 -12.42 24.79 -1.15
N SER A 246 -12.38 23.79 -0.26
CA SER A 246 -13.55 22.98 0.12
C SER A 246 -14.34 23.54 1.31
N VAL A 247 -13.84 24.59 1.97
CA VAL A 247 -14.40 25.13 3.22
C VAL A 247 -15.32 26.29 2.88
N ARG A 248 -16.63 26.05 3.01
CA ARG A 248 -17.67 27.05 2.69
C ARG A 248 -18.05 27.95 3.86
N ASP A 249 -17.79 27.49 5.06
CA ASP A 249 -18.13 28.20 6.29
C ASP A 249 -17.03 29.22 6.64
N PRO A 250 -17.36 30.52 6.75
CA PRO A 250 -16.38 31.58 7.00
C PRO A 250 -15.65 31.47 8.34
N GLU A 251 -16.33 31.03 9.40
CA GLU A 251 -15.72 30.89 10.74
C GLU A 251 -14.71 29.76 10.73
N LYS A 252 -15.09 28.61 10.16
CA LYS A 252 -14.18 27.48 9.97
C LYS A 252 -12.97 27.85 9.12
N ARG A 253 -13.19 28.63 8.06
CA ARG A 253 -12.10 29.12 7.20
C ARG A 253 -11.14 30.03 7.97
N MET A 254 -11.65 30.97 8.76
CA MET A 254 -10.83 31.85 9.60
C MET A 254 -9.98 31.07 10.61
N VAL A 255 -10.56 30.05 11.26
CA VAL A 255 -9.84 29.21 12.21
C VAL A 255 -8.69 28.44 11.53
N MET A 256 -8.91 27.90 10.33
CA MET A 256 -7.85 27.25 9.55
C MET A 256 -6.76 28.25 9.10
N GLU A 257 -7.14 29.47 8.70
CA GLU A 257 -6.20 30.52 8.33
C GLU A 257 -5.30 30.92 9.51
N LEU A 258 -5.87 31.09 10.71
CA LEU A 258 -5.11 31.38 11.93
C LEU A 258 -4.15 30.24 12.31
N ALA A 259 -4.61 29.00 12.23
CA ALA A 259 -3.77 27.83 12.54
C ALA A 259 -2.56 27.73 11.59
N GLN A 260 -2.76 27.92 10.29
CA GLN A 260 -1.63 27.91 9.32
C GLN A 260 -0.71 29.11 9.49
N ALA A 261 -1.25 30.29 9.84
CA ALA A 261 -0.42 31.46 10.11
C ALA A 261 0.55 31.22 11.29
N ASP A 262 0.09 30.57 12.36
CA ASP A 262 0.96 30.16 13.49
C ASP A 262 2.06 29.19 13.03
N PHE A 263 1.71 28.15 12.26
CA PHE A 263 2.70 27.19 11.77
C PHE A 263 3.72 27.83 10.82
N GLN A 264 3.31 28.76 9.97
CA GLN A 264 4.22 29.49 9.09
C GLN A 264 5.18 30.40 9.87
N ASP A 265 4.70 31.08 10.91
CA ASP A 265 5.55 31.88 11.81
C ASP A 265 6.54 31.00 12.60
N ARG A 266 6.07 29.90 13.19
CA ARG A 266 6.93 28.93 13.89
C ARG A 266 7.96 28.29 12.98
N SER A 267 7.56 27.89 11.77
CA SER A 267 8.45 27.36 10.73
C SER A 267 9.57 28.36 10.40
N SER A 268 9.25 29.66 10.31
CA SER A 268 10.22 30.73 10.10
C SER A 268 11.16 30.91 11.29
N ARG A 269 10.63 30.91 12.52
CA ARG A 269 11.44 31.02 13.76
C ARG A 269 12.40 29.85 13.95
N LEU A 270 11.94 28.64 13.63
CA LEU A 270 12.74 27.42 13.64
C LEU A 270 13.70 27.32 12.43
N ARG A 271 13.63 28.26 11.49
CA ARG A 271 14.45 28.32 10.26
C ARG A 271 14.34 27.05 9.42
N ILE A 272 13.14 26.47 9.34
CA ILE A 272 12.86 25.33 8.47
C ILE A 272 12.95 25.80 7.02
N PRO A 273 13.80 25.18 6.16
CA PRO A 273 13.85 25.54 4.75
C PRO A 273 12.53 25.26 4.05
N VAL A 274 12.03 26.23 3.26
CA VAL A 274 10.79 26.12 2.49
C VAL A 274 11.05 26.49 1.03
N ALA A 275 10.88 25.52 0.12
CA ALA A 275 10.95 25.74 -1.31
C ALA A 275 9.55 25.79 -1.91
N HIS A 276 9.17 26.96 -2.42
CA HIS A 276 7.89 27.15 -3.11
C HIS A 276 7.97 26.71 -4.58
N ARG A 277 7.97 25.39 -4.80
CA ARG A 277 7.94 24.74 -6.12
C ARG A 277 7.31 23.36 -6.02
N SER A 278 6.81 22.85 -7.14
CA SER A 278 6.51 21.43 -7.27
C SER A 278 7.78 20.60 -7.05
N PHE A 279 7.70 19.61 -6.17
CA PHE A 279 8.74 18.58 -6.09
C PHE A 279 8.62 17.62 -7.26
N ASP A 280 9.74 17.03 -7.65
CA ASP A 280 9.80 15.94 -8.61
C ASP A 280 10.24 14.63 -7.94
N LEU A 281 10.28 13.55 -8.72
CA LEU A 281 10.71 12.25 -8.22
C LEU A 281 12.16 12.29 -7.73
N ASP A 282 13.04 13.07 -8.37
CA ASP A 282 14.46 13.11 -8.02
C ASP A 282 14.69 13.79 -6.67
N ASP A 283 13.84 14.72 -6.25
CA ASP A 283 13.84 15.25 -4.88
C ASP A 283 13.64 14.15 -3.83
N ILE A 284 12.64 13.29 -4.03
CA ILE A 284 12.30 12.20 -3.10
C ILE A 284 13.41 11.15 -3.09
N ARG A 285 13.91 10.78 -4.27
CA ARG A 285 14.98 9.79 -4.42
C ARG A 285 16.30 10.27 -3.80
N ARG A 286 16.65 11.54 -4.00
CA ARG A 286 17.83 12.16 -3.37
C ARG A 286 17.72 12.15 -1.85
N ALA A 287 16.57 12.52 -1.30
CA ALA A 287 16.34 12.44 0.14
C ALA A 287 16.56 11.02 0.68
N ILE A 288 15.98 10.02 0.03
CA ILE A 288 16.14 8.61 0.43
C ILE A 288 17.59 8.15 0.34
N ALA A 289 18.31 8.54 -0.72
CA ALA A 289 19.74 8.25 -0.89
C ALA A 289 20.61 8.90 0.21
N GLU A 290 20.18 10.03 0.75
CA GLU A 290 20.79 10.71 1.92
C GLU A 290 20.30 10.12 3.27
N ALA A 291 19.72 8.92 3.25
CA ALA A 291 19.16 8.21 4.41
C ALA A 291 18.02 8.94 5.15
N LYS A 292 17.39 9.92 4.49
CA LYS A 292 16.19 10.64 4.96
C LYS A 292 14.92 9.90 4.53
N VAL A 293 13.76 10.41 4.94
CA VAL A 293 12.43 9.98 4.49
C VAL A 293 11.62 11.19 4.06
N ALA A 294 10.52 10.97 3.35
CA ALA A 294 9.65 12.05 2.88
C ALA A 294 8.19 11.74 3.19
N LEU A 295 7.52 12.66 3.89
CA LEU A 295 6.06 12.68 3.95
C LEU A 295 5.58 13.29 2.63
N VAL A 296 4.71 12.59 1.92
CA VAL A 296 4.27 13.01 0.58
C VAL A 296 2.75 13.08 0.53
N LEU A 297 2.24 14.23 0.08
CA LEU A 297 0.82 14.45 -0.09
C LEU A 297 0.32 13.81 -1.39
N LEU A 298 -0.62 12.88 -1.25
CA LEU A 298 -1.30 12.19 -2.33
C LEU A 298 -2.75 12.63 -2.46
N SER A 299 -3.32 12.46 -3.66
CA SER A 299 -4.78 12.46 -3.83
C SER A 299 -5.33 11.07 -3.53
N GLY A 300 -6.16 10.96 -2.49
CA GLY A 300 -6.87 9.74 -2.11
C GLY A 300 -7.80 9.17 -3.18
N TYR A 301 -8.03 9.86 -4.31
CA TYR A 301 -8.95 9.38 -5.35
C TYR A 301 -8.50 8.08 -6.02
N GLN A 302 -7.19 7.85 -6.16
CA GLN A 302 -6.66 6.64 -6.80
C GLN A 302 -6.62 5.42 -5.87
N MET A 303 -6.71 5.64 -4.55
CA MET A 303 -6.62 4.59 -3.52
C MET A 303 -8.00 4.30 -2.91
N PHE A 304 -8.72 5.34 -2.48
CA PHE A 304 -9.97 5.25 -1.71
C PHE A 304 -11.23 5.64 -2.52
N GLY A 305 -11.08 6.04 -3.80
CA GLY A 305 -12.18 6.52 -4.64
C GLY A 305 -12.79 7.86 -4.21
N LYS A 306 -12.25 8.52 -3.18
CA LYS A 306 -12.68 9.83 -2.66
C LYS A 306 -11.55 10.86 -2.77
N LYS A 307 -11.86 12.10 -3.15
CA LYS A 307 -10.88 13.21 -3.27
C LYS A 307 -10.55 13.80 -1.89
N VAL A 308 -9.84 13.06 -1.06
CA VAL A 308 -9.36 13.50 0.27
C VAL A 308 -7.82 13.61 0.21
N PRO A 309 -7.21 14.66 0.79
CA PRO A 309 -5.76 14.75 0.92
C PRO A 309 -5.27 13.64 1.85
N HIS A 310 -4.25 12.90 1.42
CA HIS A 310 -3.72 11.77 2.16
C HIS A 310 -2.20 11.83 2.24
N TRP A 311 -1.62 11.58 3.40
CA TRP A 311 -0.17 11.57 3.58
C TRP A 311 0.33 10.13 3.63
N VAL A 312 1.41 9.86 2.89
CA VAL A 312 2.17 8.61 2.96
C VAL A 312 3.63 8.90 3.27
N LEU A 313 4.36 7.91 3.79
CA LEU A 313 5.78 8.04 4.11
C LEU A 313 6.62 7.30 3.06
N ALA A 314 7.25 8.04 2.15
CA ALA A 314 8.26 7.50 1.25
C ALA A 314 9.60 7.31 1.97
N HIS A 315 10.14 6.10 1.96
CA HIS A 315 11.29 5.75 2.82
C HIS A 315 12.32 4.82 2.17
N GLY A 316 12.12 4.44 0.90
CA GLY A 316 13.04 3.56 0.17
C GLY A 316 12.92 3.73 -1.34
N ASP A 317 13.97 3.35 -2.06
CA ASP A 317 14.08 3.40 -3.52
C ASP A 317 14.80 2.11 -3.98
N ASP A 318 14.21 1.38 -4.92
CA ASP A 318 14.76 0.12 -5.48
C ASP A 318 15.38 0.28 -6.90
N GLY A 319 15.47 1.51 -7.40
CA GLY A 319 15.90 1.87 -8.74
C GLY A 319 14.75 1.98 -9.76
N THR A 320 13.55 1.48 -9.42
CA THR A 320 12.36 1.50 -10.29
C THR A 320 11.05 1.86 -9.57
N HIS A 321 11.06 1.83 -8.24
CA HIS A 321 9.92 2.10 -7.37
C HIS A 321 10.34 2.92 -6.16
N VAL A 322 9.41 3.71 -5.64
CA VAL A 322 9.50 4.29 -4.31
C VAL A 322 8.79 3.34 -3.35
N LEU A 323 9.44 2.97 -2.24
CA LEU A 323 8.81 2.26 -1.14
C LEU A 323 8.12 3.26 -0.23
N ILE A 324 6.84 3.05 0.03
CA ILE A 324 6.04 3.87 0.92
C ILE A 324 5.46 3.03 2.07
N HIS A 325 5.30 3.66 3.23
CA HIS A 325 4.34 3.24 4.25
C HIS A 325 3.08 4.06 4.08
N ASP A 326 1.95 3.39 3.89
CA ASP A 326 0.64 4.00 3.98
C ASP A 326 0.09 3.78 5.41
N PRO A 327 -0.15 4.83 6.21
CA PRO A 327 -0.73 4.64 7.53
C PRO A 327 -2.18 4.14 7.48
N TRP A 328 -2.86 4.27 6.34
CA TRP A 328 -4.24 3.81 6.17
C TRP A 328 -4.27 2.35 5.71
N VAL A 329 -4.98 1.51 6.47
CA VAL A 329 -5.30 0.13 6.12
C VAL A 329 -6.81 0.04 5.89
N GLU A 330 -7.26 -0.41 4.71
CA GLU A 330 -8.69 -0.65 4.47
C GLU A 330 -9.11 -2.03 5.01
N ASP A 331 -9.37 -2.12 6.32
CA ASP A 331 -9.83 -3.37 6.97
C ASP A 331 -11.13 -3.92 6.37
N GLU A 332 -12.03 -3.04 5.90
CA GLU A 332 -13.33 -3.43 5.31
C GLU A 332 -13.21 -4.21 3.99
N VAL A 333 -12.04 -4.19 3.34
CA VAL A 333 -11.70 -5.03 2.18
C VAL A 333 -10.59 -6.05 2.48
N GLY A 334 -10.24 -6.22 3.76
CA GLY A 334 -9.30 -7.23 4.25
C GLY A 334 -7.83 -6.88 4.04
N GLU A 335 -7.48 -5.59 4.06
CA GLU A 335 -6.08 -5.15 4.15
C GLU A 335 -5.50 -5.38 5.56
N THR A 336 -4.17 -5.35 5.69
CA THR A 336 -3.43 -5.35 6.96
C THR A 336 -2.36 -4.29 6.95
N ILE A 337 -1.78 -4.03 8.13
CA ILE A 337 -0.40 -3.57 8.35
C ILE A 337 0.57 -3.99 7.23
N ALA A 338 0.63 -5.27 6.87
CA ALA A 338 1.54 -5.70 5.81
C ALA A 338 1.19 -5.06 4.46
N ASP A 339 -0.11 -4.93 4.11
CA ASP A 339 -0.65 -4.35 2.86
C ASP A 339 -0.46 -2.86 2.71
N ALA A 340 -0.06 -2.22 3.79
CA ALA A 340 0.20 -0.80 3.86
C ALA A 340 1.69 -0.49 4.18
N ALA A 341 2.43 -1.45 4.73
CA ALA A 341 3.87 -1.37 4.96
C ALA A 341 4.73 -1.74 3.72
N ASN A 342 5.81 -1.00 3.50
CA ASN A 342 6.83 -1.20 2.47
C ASN A 342 6.23 -1.39 1.07
N LEU A 343 5.17 -0.64 0.76
CA LEU A 343 4.48 -0.71 -0.52
C LEU A 343 5.37 -0.17 -1.64
N PRO A 344 5.73 -1.00 -2.63
CA PRO A 344 6.43 -0.51 -3.80
C PRO A 344 5.45 0.20 -4.73
N VAL A 345 5.71 1.46 -5.03
CA VAL A 345 4.95 2.27 -5.98
C VAL A 345 5.84 2.60 -7.19
N PRO A 346 5.45 2.19 -8.41
CA PRO A 346 6.23 2.52 -9.60
C PRO A 346 6.39 4.03 -9.76
N TYR A 347 7.54 4.50 -10.25
CA TYR A 347 7.84 5.92 -10.41
C TYR A 347 6.75 6.73 -11.14
N GLU A 348 6.29 6.25 -12.29
CA GLU A 348 5.22 6.90 -13.05
C GLU A 348 3.92 6.99 -12.25
N GLN A 349 3.64 5.95 -11.46
CA GLN A 349 2.45 5.88 -10.64
C GLN A 349 2.55 6.82 -9.43
N PHE A 350 3.72 6.88 -8.80
CA PHE A 350 4.03 7.77 -7.70
C PHE A 350 3.90 9.25 -8.10
N ASP A 351 4.54 9.65 -9.21
CA ASP A 351 4.43 11.03 -9.70
C ASP A 351 2.98 11.40 -10.06
N ARG A 352 2.22 10.44 -10.60
CA ARG A 352 0.81 10.63 -10.95
C ARG A 352 -0.09 10.84 -9.73
N MET A 353 0.17 10.17 -8.61
CA MET A 353 -0.62 10.26 -7.37
C MET A 353 -0.22 11.44 -6.47
N ALA A 354 1.02 11.92 -6.60
CA ALA A 354 1.66 12.97 -5.81
C ALA A 354 1.15 14.39 -6.08
N ARG A 355 -0.18 14.55 -6.18
CA ARG A 355 -0.88 15.81 -6.45
C ARG A 355 -2.28 15.79 -5.90
N PHE A 356 -2.77 16.90 -5.36
CA PHE A 356 -4.10 17.04 -4.78
C PHE A 356 -4.83 18.30 -5.28
N GLY A 357 -6.14 18.21 -5.48
CA GLY A 357 -6.98 19.38 -5.79
C GLY A 357 -6.82 19.98 -7.20
N SER A 358 -7.36 21.17 -7.37
CA SER A 358 -7.26 22.02 -8.57
C SER A 358 -7.13 23.48 -8.12
N PRO A 359 -6.02 24.20 -8.43
CA PRO A 359 -4.82 23.71 -9.13
C PRO A 359 -4.14 22.54 -8.39
N PRO A 360 -3.36 21.69 -9.10
CA PRO A 360 -2.77 20.49 -8.51
C PRO A 360 -1.66 20.86 -7.51
N LEU A 361 -2.00 20.86 -6.23
CA LEU A 361 -1.08 21.04 -5.12
C LEU A 361 -0.14 19.83 -5.01
N ARG A 362 1.17 20.08 -5.04
CA ARG A 362 2.20 19.10 -4.68
C ARG A 362 2.88 19.56 -3.41
N ALA A 363 2.89 18.70 -2.39
CA ALA A 363 3.55 18.99 -1.13
C ALA A 363 4.31 17.77 -0.60
N ALA A 364 5.51 18.01 -0.09
CA ALA A 364 6.32 17.02 0.61
C ALA A 364 7.06 17.67 1.79
N VAL A 365 7.29 16.89 2.85
CA VAL A 365 8.15 17.26 3.97
C VAL A 365 9.26 16.24 4.07
N ILE A 366 10.49 16.66 3.79
CA ILE A 366 11.68 15.82 3.87
C ILE A 366 12.17 15.83 5.32
N LEU A 367 12.31 14.64 5.92
CA LEU A 367 12.69 14.45 7.31
C LEU A 367 13.97 13.65 7.44
N GLY A 368 14.89 14.09 8.28
CA GLY A 368 16.11 13.37 8.61
C GLY A 368 16.44 13.42 10.10
N PRO A 369 17.58 12.84 10.52
CA PRO A 369 18.05 13.00 11.88
C PRO A 369 18.22 14.48 12.23
N GLY A 370 17.91 14.85 13.48
CA GLY A 370 18.14 16.19 13.99
C GLY A 370 19.62 16.58 13.95
N LYS A 371 19.90 17.88 13.92
CA LYS A 371 21.25 18.39 14.17
C LYS A 371 21.48 18.36 15.68
N ASN A 372 22.40 17.52 16.15
CA ASN A 372 22.88 17.55 17.54
C ASN A 372 23.40 18.94 17.93
#